data_AF-A0A955ATX9-F1
#
_entry.id   AF-A0A955ATX9-F1
#
_cell.length_a   1.000
_cell.length_b   1.000
_cell.length_c   1.000
_cell.angle_alpha   90.00
_cell.angle_beta   90.00
_cell.angle_gamma   90.00
#
_symmetry.space_group_name_H-M   'P 1'
#
loop_
_entity.id
_entity.type
_entity.pdbx_description
1 polymer ?
#
loop_
_entity_poly.entity_id
_entity_poly.type
_entity_poly.pdbx_seq_one_letter_code
_entity_poly.pdbx_strand_id
1 'polypeptide(L)'
;MSAEPSRSSSTSASLIDRVRLADAAAWERLTVLYTPIIYGWARQARLQETDAADVAQEVFHAVAKGICRFGEDDKPTRFRAWLWGITRHKLQDYFRRMQKQPASEGGSDANLRLAQIPEVAPDSDSDAGLGAVELAHRALQLIKTDFQETTWQAFWRVTIEGQSAAEVAADLGLSVGSVYTAKSRVLAHLRRELDGLD
;
A
#
# COMPACT_ATOMS: atom_id res chain seq x y z
N MET A 1 29.35 7.74 9.73
CA MET A 1 28.70 6.65 8.96
C MET A 1 27.21 6.80 9.15
N SER A 2 26.58 7.53 8.22
CA SER A 2 25.14 7.80 8.24
C SER A 2 24.40 6.55 7.78
N ALA A 3 23.46 6.07 8.58
CA ALA A 3 22.50 5.06 8.15
C ALA A 3 21.52 5.72 7.17
N GLU A 4 21.53 5.29 5.91
CA GLU A 4 20.50 5.66 4.94
C GLU A 4 19.17 5.02 5.37
N PRO A 5 18.06 5.79 5.47
CA PRO A 5 16.76 5.22 5.75
C PRO A 5 16.33 4.35 4.56
N SER A 6 16.18 3.06 4.81
CA SER A 6 15.78 2.07 3.80
C SER A 6 14.41 2.43 3.21
N ARG A 7 14.37 2.60 1.88
CA ARG A 7 13.21 3.03 1.08
C ARG A 7 12.18 1.89 0.88
N SER A 8 11.55 1.41 1.94
CA SER A 8 10.68 0.20 1.90
C SER A 8 9.20 0.44 1.59
N SER A 9 8.82 1.54 0.91
CA SER A 9 7.41 1.93 0.72
C SER A 9 6.88 1.75 -0.70
N SER A 10 7.60 1.06 -1.59
CA SER A 10 7.18 0.91 -2.98
C SER A 10 6.26 -0.30 -3.21
N THR A 11 5.68 -0.40 -4.40
CA THR A 11 4.93 -1.61 -4.83
C THR A 11 5.82 -2.42 -5.71
N SER A 12 5.81 -3.75 -5.55
CA SER A 12 6.72 -4.51 -6.37
C SER A 12 6.40 -4.52 -7.85
N ALA A 13 7.45 -4.45 -8.68
CA ALA A 13 7.32 -4.62 -10.13
C ALA A 13 6.62 -5.94 -10.46
N SER A 14 6.94 -7.01 -9.72
CA SER A 14 6.32 -8.32 -9.91
C SER A 14 4.81 -8.35 -9.62
N LEU A 15 4.33 -7.58 -8.63
CA LEU A 15 2.90 -7.47 -8.35
C LEU A 15 2.20 -6.69 -9.47
N ILE A 16 2.80 -5.58 -9.93
CA ILE A 16 2.27 -4.76 -11.03
C ILE A 16 2.21 -5.56 -12.33
N ASP A 17 3.25 -6.32 -12.66
CA ASP A 17 3.29 -7.15 -13.88
C ASP A 17 2.23 -8.24 -13.86
N ARG A 18 2.00 -8.89 -12.73
CA ARG A 18 0.91 -9.86 -12.59
C ARG A 18 -0.46 -9.21 -12.74
N VAL A 19 -0.66 -8.02 -12.18
CA VAL A 19 -1.90 -7.24 -12.38
C VAL A 19 -2.12 -6.91 -13.86
N ARG A 20 -1.06 -6.53 -14.60
CA ARG A 20 -1.14 -6.29 -16.05
C ARG A 20 -1.52 -7.55 -16.84
N LEU A 21 -1.13 -8.72 -16.36
CA LEU A 21 -1.52 -10.03 -16.92
C LEU A 21 -2.93 -10.49 -16.49
N ALA A 22 -3.73 -9.60 -15.88
CA ALA A 22 -5.07 -9.88 -15.39
C ALA A 22 -5.15 -11.02 -14.35
N ASP A 23 -4.09 -11.22 -13.56
CA ASP A 23 -4.10 -12.14 -12.43
C ASP A 23 -5.02 -11.63 -11.32
N ALA A 24 -6.14 -12.33 -11.11
CA ALA A 24 -7.14 -11.98 -10.10
C ALA A 24 -6.56 -11.96 -8.67
N ALA A 25 -5.64 -12.86 -8.35
CA ALA A 25 -5.01 -12.92 -7.02
C ALA A 25 -3.96 -11.81 -6.82
N ALA A 26 -3.40 -11.26 -7.91
CA ALA A 26 -2.55 -10.07 -7.85
C ALA A 26 -3.41 -8.82 -7.67
N TRP A 27 -4.54 -8.74 -8.38
CA TRP A 27 -5.51 -7.66 -8.23
C TRP A 27 -6.05 -7.57 -6.81
N GLU A 28 -6.48 -8.70 -6.23
CA GLU A 28 -6.97 -8.76 -4.85
C GLU A 28 -5.90 -8.24 -3.87
N ARG A 29 -4.67 -8.76 -3.95
CA ARG A 29 -3.54 -8.28 -3.12
C ARG A 29 -3.32 -6.78 -3.27
N LEU A 30 -3.30 -6.26 -4.49
CA LEU A 30 -3.16 -4.82 -4.76
C LEU A 30 -4.27 -4.01 -4.06
N THR A 31 -5.53 -4.44 -4.19
CA THR A 31 -6.66 -3.76 -3.57
C THR A 31 -6.57 -3.78 -2.05
N VAL A 32 -6.21 -4.90 -1.42
CA VAL A 32 -6.06 -4.99 0.04
C VAL A 32 -4.95 -4.09 0.55
N LEU A 33 -3.81 -4.03 -0.14
CA LEU A 33 -2.69 -3.16 0.22
C LEU A 33 -3.10 -1.68 0.19
N TYR A 34 -3.75 -1.25 -0.90
CA TYR A 34 -3.93 0.16 -1.21
C TYR A 34 -5.27 0.76 -0.80
N THR A 35 -6.31 -0.04 -0.57
CA THR A 35 -7.64 0.47 -0.19
C THR A 35 -7.58 1.41 1.00
N PRO A 36 -6.94 1.06 2.13
CA PRO A 36 -7.02 1.94 3.29
C PRO A 36 -6.06 3.14 3.19
N ILE A 37 -5.09 3.11 2.27
CA ILE A 37 -4.27 4.30 1.94
C ILE A 37 -5.14 5.31 1.18
N ILE A 38 -5.83 4.85 0.12
CA ILE A 38 -6.77 5.68 -0.63
C ILE A 38 -7.88 6.21 0.29
N TYR A 39 -8.36 5.37 1.20
CA TYR A 39 -9.34 5.77 2.20
C TYR A 39 -8.78 6.82 3.17
N GLY A 40 -7.54 6.66 3.66
CA GLY A 40 -6.87 7.67 4.49
C GLY A 40 -6.76 9.02 3.79
N TRP A 41 -6.39 9.02 2.52
CA TRP A 41 -6.35 10.21 1.67
C TRP A 41 -7.72 10.88 1.50
N ALA A 42 -8.76 10.09 1.23
CA ALA A 42 -10.13 10.61 1.13
C ALA A 42 -10.62 11.20 2.47
N ARG A 43 -10.30 10.55 3.58
CA ARG A 43 -10.63 11.04 4.94
C ARG A 43 -9.88 12.31 5.29
N GLN A 44 -8.62 12.45 4.88
CA GLN A 44 -7.86 13.70 5.04
C GLN A 44 -8.45 14.84 4.21
N ALA A 45 -9.03 14.52 3.05
CA ALA A 45 -9.86 15.44 2.26
C ALA A 45 -11.27 15.67 2.85
N ARG A 46 -11.57 15.13 4.04
CA ARG A 46 -12.82 15.28 4.80
C ARG A 46 -14.07 14.70 4.11
N LEU A 47 -13.90 13.64 3.32
CA LEU A 47 -15.04 12.87 2.81
C LEU A 47 -15.70 12.07 3.93
N GLN A 48 -17.02 11.90 3.85
CA GLN A 48 -17.72 10.93 4.70
C GLN A 48 -17.35 9.50 4.27
N GLU A 49 -17.65 8.53 5.13
CA GLU A 49 -17.29 7.12 4.90
C GLU A 49 -17.84 6.57 3.58
N THR A 50 -19.11 6.84 3.29
CA THR A 50 -19.75 6.42 2.04
C THR A 50 -19.10 7.04 0.81
N ASP A 51 -18.82 8.35 0.84
CA ASP A 51 -18.16 9.06 -0.27
C ASP A 51 -16.72 8.57 -0.47
N ALA A 52 -16.01 8.29 0.63
CA ALA A 52 -14.65 7.79 0.58
C ALA A 52 -14.58 6.39 -0.04
N ALA A 53 -15.57 5.53 0.25
CA ALA A 53 -15.70 4.22 -0.39
C ALA A 53 -15.98 4.34 -1.90
N ASP A 54 -16.90 5.22 -2.29
CA ASP A 54 -17.22 5.47 -3.70
C ASP A 54 -16.00 6.00 -4.48
N VAL A 55 -15.27 6.96 -3.90
CA VAL A 55 -14.02 7.47 -4.50
C VAL A 55 -12.98 6.36 -4.61
N ALA A 56 -12.82 5.51 -3.59
CA ALA A 56 -11.88 4.40 -3.66
C ALA A 56 -12.22 3.43 -4.80
N GLN A 57 -13.51 3.14 -5.02
CA GLN A 57 -13.96 2.33 -6.15
C GLN A 57 -13.65 3.01 -7.50
N GLU A 58 -13.90 4.32 -7.63
CA GLU A 58 -13.55 5.08 -8.84
C GLU A 58 -12.03 5.08 -9.11
N VAL A 59 -11.21 5.13 -8.05
CA VAL A 59 -9.76 5.06 -8.14
C VAL A 59 -9.33 3.68 -8.66
N PHE A 60 -9.81 2.59 -8.07
CA PHE A 60 -9.43 1.25 -8.54
C PHE A 60 -9.92 0.98 -9.97
N HIS A 61 -11.07 1.51 -10.37
CA HIS A 61 -11.50 1.45 -11.77
C HIS A 61 -10.54 2.18 -12.72
N ALA A 62 -10.05 3.36 -12.32
CA ALA A 62 -9.06 4.09 -13.09
C ALA A 62 -7.70 3.37 -13.12
N VAL A 63 -7.29 2.75 -12.00
CA VAL A 63 -6.10 1.91 -11.93
C VAL A 63 -6.21 0.75 -12.90
N ALA A 64 -7.30 -0.02 -12.90
CA ALA A 64 -7.51 -1.14 -13.81
C ALA A 64 -7.37 -0.74 -15.29
N LYS A 65 -7.84 0.46 -15.65
CA LYS A 65 -7.72 1.00 -17.01
C LYS A 65 -6.32 1.53 -17.36
N GLY A 66 -5.59 2.03 -16.37
CA GLY A 66 -4.32 2.72 -16.56
C GLY A 66 -3.07 1.86 -16.31
N ILE A 67 -3.21 0.72 -15.60
CA ILE A 67 -2.08 -0.06 -15.09
C ILE A 67 -1.17 -0.64 -16.18
N CYS A 68 -1.71 -0.93 -17.37
CA CYS A 68 -0.92 -1.39 -18.50
C CYS A 68 0.05 -0.31 -19.00
N ARG A 69 -0.31 0.97 -18.87
CA ARG A 69 0.50 2.12 -19.30
C ARG A 69 1.34 2.73 -18.19
N PHE A 70 1.15 2.30 -16.94
CA PHE A 70 1.91 2.80 -15.81
C PHE A 70 3.41 2.57 -16.06
N GLY A 71 4.26 3.60 -15.98
CA GLY A 71 5.71 3.45 -16.19
C GLY A 71 6.14 3.26 -17.65
N GLU A 72 5.25 3.49 -18.64
CA GLU A 72 5.65 3.65 -20.04
C GLU A 72 6.32 5.00 -20.31
N ASP A 73 6.09 6.00 -19.45
CA ASP A 73 6.76 7.29 -19.52
C ASP A 73 8.23 7.14 -19.06
N ASP A 74 9.18 7.77 -19.76
CA ASP A 74 10.65 7.74 -19.49
C ASP A 74 11.07 8.24 -18.08
N LYS A 75 10.13 8.49 -17.17
CA LYS A 75 10.38 8.94 -15.80
C LYS A 75 10.11 7.80 -14.81
N PRO A 76 11.10 7.43 -13.97
CA PRO A 76 10.86 6.50 -12.88
C PRO A 76 9.79 7.08 -11.94
N THR A 77 8.60 6.49 -11.99
CA THR A 77 7.45 6.95 -11.19
C THR A 77 7.08 5.86 -10.20
N ARG A 78 7.17 6.16 -8.91
CA ARG A 78 6.73 5.23 -7.86
C ARG A 78 5.23 5.00 -7.97
N PHE A 79 4.79 3.74 -7.84
CA PHE A 79 3.38 3.38 -7.96
C PHE A 79 2.47 4.20 -7.03
N ARG A 80 2.90 4.44 -5.78
CA ARG A 80 2.15 5.28 -4.82
C ARG A 80 1.95 6.72 -5.29
N ALA A 81 2.95 7.32 -5.94
CA ALA A 81 2.83 8.68 -6.46
C ALA A 81 1.86 8.74 -7.64
N TRP A 82 1.91 7.73 -8.52
CA TRP A 82 0.94 7.58 -9.60
C TRP A 82 -0.49 7.34 -9.07
N LEU A 83 -0.64 6.47 -8.06
CA LEU A 83 -1.91 6.21 -7.39
C LEU A 83 -2.47 7.46 -6.70
N TRP A 84 -1.61 8.27 -6.09
CA TRP A 84 -1.99 9.57 -5.55
C TRP A 84 -2.50 10.49 -6.65
N GLY A 85 -1.82 10.57 -7.80
CA GLY A 85 -2.27 11.37 -8.94
C GLY A 85 -3.69 11.01 -9.39
N ILE A 86 -3.98 9.71 -9.49
CA ILE A 86 -5.34 9.20 -9.78
C ILE A 86 -6.31 9.61 -8.67
N THR A 87 -5.96 9.35 -7.41
CA THR A 87 -6.83 9.63 -6.25
C THR A 87 -7.15 11.12 -6.17
N ARG A 88 -6.15 11.99 -6.33
CA ARG A 88 -6.29 13.43 -6.37
C ARG A 88 -7.25 13.87 -7.46
N HIS A 89 -7.11 13.34 -8.68
CA HIS A 89 -8.04 13.64 -9.78
C HIS A 89 -9.47 13.25 -9.42
N LYS A 90 -9.68 12.07 -8.81
CA LYS A 90 -10.99 11.60 -8.36
C LYS A 90 -11.60 12.46 -7.25
N LEU A 91 -10.80 12.89 -6.28
CA LEU A 91 -11.25 13.82 -5.26
C LEU A 91 -11.65 15.17 -5.87
N GLN A 92 -10.86 15.70 -6.82
CA GLN A 92 -11.20 16.93 -7.52
C GLN A 92 -12.50 16.82 -8.30
N ASP A 93 -12.69 15.71 -9.03
CA ASP A 93 -13.94 15.44 -9.75
C ASP A 93 -15.13 15.39 -8.79
N TYR A 94 -15.00 14.70 -7.66
CA TYR A 94 -16.02 14.62 -6.62
C TYR A 94 -16.44 16.02 -6.13
N PHE A 95 -15.48 16.84 -5.70
CA PHE A 95 -15.82 18.19 -5.21
C PHE A 95 -16.37 19.11 -6.30
N ARG A 96 -15.88 18.99 -7.56
CA ARG A 96 -16.45 19.72 -8.71
C ARG A 96 -17.90 19.33 -8.98
N ARG A 97 -18.26 18.04 -8.83
CA ARG A 97 -19.65 17.57 -8.97
C ARG A 97 -20.52 18.11 -7.84
N MET A 98 -20.02 18.11 -6.60
CA MET A 98 -20.74 18.64 -5.44
C MET A 98 -21.03 20.14 -5.57
N GLN A 99 -20.11 20.92 -6.14
CA GLN A 99 -20.32 22.36 -6.42
C GLN A 99 -21.45 22.63 -7.41
N LYS A 100 -21.69 21.73 -8.38
CA LYS A 100 -22.67 21.91 -9.46
C LYS A 100 -24.09 21.51 -9.07
N GLN A 101 -24.31 20.91 -7.90
CA GLN A 101 -25.64 20.50 -7.45
C GLN A 101 -26.37 21.69 -6.79
N PRO A 102 -27.52 22.15 -7.36
CA PRO A 102 -28.14 23.43 -7.03
C PRO A 102 -28.94 23.46 -5.70
N ALA A 103 -28.64 22.59 -4.72
CA ALA A 103 -29.44 22.48 -3.50
C ALA A 103 -28.63 22.23 -2.20
N SER A 104 -27.31 22.38 -2.22
CA SER A 104 -26.52 22.18 -0.99
C SER A 104 -25.92 23.50 -0.51
N GLU A 105 -26.18 23.85 0.77
CA GLU A 105 -25.54 24.95 1.50
C GLU A 105 -23.99 24.85 1.52
N GLY A 106 -23.43 23.74 1.02
CA GLY A 106 -22.00 23.42 0.99
C GLY A 106 -21.19 23.93 -0.22
N GLY A 107 -21.73 24.75 -1.12
CA GLY A 107 -21.00 25.24 -2.31
C GLY A 107 -19.68 25.97 -1.98
N SER A 108 -19.69 26.83 -0.96
CA SER A 108 -18.49 27.55 -0.49
C SER A 108 -17.50 26.63 0.23
N ASP A 109 -17.98 25.66 1.00
CA ASP A 109 -17.16 24.68 1.72
C ASP A 109 -16.49 23.68 0.76
N ALA A 110 -17.19 23.26 -0.29
CA ALA A 110 -16.63 22.44 -1.36
C ALA A 110 -15.44 23.14 -2.06
N ASN A 111 -15.50 24.46 -2.22
CA ASN A 111 -14.44 25.23 -2.87
C ASN A 111 -13.18 25.34 -2.00
N LEU A 112 -13.36 25.50 -0.68
CA LEU A 112 -12.26 25.48 0.29
C LEU A 112 -11.58 24.10 0.33
N ARG A 113 -12.37 23.02 0.35
CA ARG A 113 -11.83 21.65 0.35
C ARG A 113 -11.07 21.32 -0.94
N LEU A 114 -11.60 21.73 -2.09
CA LEU A 114 -10.92 21.55 -3.39
C LEU A 114 -9.56 22.25 -3.43
N ALA A 115 -9.48 23.48 -2.89
CA ALA A 115 -8.24 24.25 -2.82
C ALA A 115 -7.21 23.68 -1.82
N GLN A 116 -7.66 22.88 -0.84
CA GLN A 116 -6.82 22.27 0.19
C GLN A 116 -6.28 20.89 -0.19
N ILE A 117 -6.67 20.32 -1.33
CA ILE A 117 -6.14 19.02 -1.77
C ILE A 117 -4.65 19.19 -2.12
N PRO A 118 -3.74 18.48 -1.41
CA PRO A 118 -2.31 18.60 -1.65
C PRO A 118 -1.92 18.31 -3.11
N GLU A 119 -0.86 18.94 -3.60
CA GLU A 119 -0.32 18.62 -4.93
C GLU A 119 0.46 17.31 -4.91
N VAL A 120 1.23 17.09 -3.85
CA VAL A 120 2.02 15.88 -3.61
C VAL A 120 1.29 14.97 -2.62
N ALA A 121 1.55 13.66 -2.68
CA ALA A 121 0.96 12.70 -1.76
C ALA A 121 1.25 13.13 -0.30
N PRO A 122 0.26 13.11 0.61
CA PRO A 122 0.43 13.57 1.99
C PRO A 122 1.58 12.88 2.74
N ASP A 123 1.92 11.66 2.30
CA ASP A 123 2.87 10.74 2.91
C ASP A 123 4.24 10.74 2.17
N SER A 124 4.52 11.70 1.26
CA SER A 124 5.74 11.66 0.42
C SER A 124 7.04 12.05 1.13
N ASP A 125 7.01 12.99 2.08
CA ASP A 125 8.26 13.59 2.60
C ASP A 125 8.35 13.75 4.12
N SER A 126 7.25 13.62 4.88
CA SER A 126 7.30 13.83 6.35
C SER A 126 6.67 12.70 7.18
N ASP A 127 5.89 11.83 6.55
CA ASP A 127 5.20 10.69 7.19
C ASP A 127 5.48 9.33 6.51
N ALA A 128 6.52 9.30 5.68
CA ALA A 128 6.93 8.11 4.92
C ALA A 128 7.21 6.91 5.83
N GLY A 129 7.58 7.13 7.10
CA GLY A 129 7.81 6.07 8.09
C GLY A 129 6.52 5.37 8.53
N LEU A 130 5.48 6.10 8.94
CA LEU A 130 4.23 5.50 9.43
C LEU A 130 3.44 4.84 8.29
N GLY A 131 3.37 5.51 7.13
CA GLY A 131 2.71 4.94 5.94
C GLY A 131 3.42 3.69 5.39
N ALA A 132 4.75 3.64 5.47
CA ALA A 132 5.52 2.45 5.06
C ALA A 132 5.38 1.30 6.05
N VAL A 133 5.39 1.58 7.36
CA VAL A 133 5.22 0.55 8.40
C VAL A 133 3.82 -0.06 8.33
N GLU A 134 2.78 0.75 8.13
CA GLU A 134 1.41 0.27 7.98
C GLU A 134 1.26 -0.59 6.70
N LEU A 135 1.84 -0.14 5.58
CA LEU A 135 1.85 -0.92 4.34
C LEU A 135 2.61 -2.25 4.52
N ALA A 136 3.76 -2.22 5.20
CA ALA A 136 4.55 -3.41 5.50
C ALA A 136 3.81 -4.37 6.43
N HIS A 137 3.08 -3.86 7.44
CA HIS A 137 2.24 -4.68 8.30
C HIS A 137 1.14 -5.38 7.49
N ARG A 138 0.49 -4.67 6.57
CA ARG A 138 -0.56 -5.26 5.72
C ARG A 138 -0.03 -6.28 4.75
N ALA A 139 1.08 -5.98 4.10
CA ALA A 139 1.77 -6.95 3.25
C ALA A 139 2.15 -8.19 4.07
N LEU A 140 2.59 -8.02 5.32
CA LEU A 140 2.89 -9.13 6.23
C LEU A 140 1.64 -9.97 6.56
N GLN A 141 0.48 -9.35 6.80
CA GLN A 141 -0.78 -10.07 7.02
C GLN A 141 -1.26 -10.82 5.76
N LEU A 142 -1.10 -10.21 4.59
CA LEU A 142 -1.47 -10.83 3.31
C LEU A 142 -0.64 -12.09 3.02
N ILE A 143 0.67 -12.00 3.23
CA ILE A 143 1.56 -13.12 2.92
C ILE A 143 1.53 -14.23 3.96
N LYS A 144 0.94 -14.00 5.14
CA LYS A 144 0.86 -15.01 6.20
C LYS A 144 0.29 -16.33 5.67
N THR A 145 -0.75 -16.25 4.84
CA THR A 145 -1.42 -17.42 4.26
C THR A 145 -0.58 -18.14 3.20
N ASP A 146 0.50 -17.52 2.71
CA ASP A 146 1.39 -18.08 1.69
C ASP A 146 2.48 -19.00 2.30
N PHE A 147 2.54 -19.13 3.63
CA PHE A 147 3.51 -19.95 4.35
C PHE A 147 2.87 -21.07 5.17
N GLN A 148 3.61 -22.17 5.36
CA GLN A 148 3.27 -23.17 6.37
C GLN A 148 3.32 -22.55 7.78
N GLU A 149 2.39 -22.96 8.65
CA GLU A 149 2.27 -22.44 10.02
C GLU A 149 3.60 -22.49 10.80
N THR A 150 4.35 -23.58 10.68
CA THR A 150 5.66 -23.72 11.34
C THR A 150 6.71 -22.71 10.86
N THR A 151 6.71 -22.39 9.56
CA THR A 151 7.60 -21.37 8.98
C THR A 151 7.19 -19.98 9.45
N TRP A 152 5.88 -19.70 9.50
CA TRP A 152 5.35 -18.44 9.99
C TRP A 152 5.66 -18.21 11.47
N GLN A 153 5.38 -19.21 12.32
CA GLN A 153 5.67 -19.17 13.76
C GLN A 153 7.16 -18.96 14.02
N ALA A 154 8.04 -19.68 13.30
CA ALA A 154 9.48 -19.51 13.45
C ALA A 154 9.92 -18.07 13.11
N PHE A 155 9.39 -17.48 12.05
CA PHE A 155 9.66 -16.09 11.70
C PHE A 155 9.12 -15.11 12.75
N TRP A 156 7.87 -15.28 13.18
CA TRP A 156 7.16 -14.36 14.07
C TRP A 156 7.82 -14.27 15.44
N ARG A 157 8.08 -15.44 16.06
CA ARG A 157 8.69 -15.52 17.39
C ARG A 157 10.09 -14.91 17.42
N VAL A 158 10.88 -15.09 16.35
CA VAL A 158 12.24 -14.52 16.28
C VAL A 158 12.25 -13.04 15.92
N THR A 159 11.42 -12.63 14.95
CA THR A 159 11.52 -11.28 14.36
C THR A 159 10.66 -10.26 15.07
N ILE A 160 9.47 -10.67 15.53
CA ILE A 160 8.49 -9.79 16.16
C ILE A 160 8.55 -9.91 17.67
N GLU A 161 8.60 -11.13 18.21
CA GLU A 161 8.64 -11.36 19.67
C GLU A 161 10.05 -11.31 20.26
N GLY A 162 11.10 -11.33 19.42
CA GLY A 162 12.50 -11.21 19.84
C GLY A 162 13.07 -12.45 20.53
N GLN A 163 12.43 -13.61 20.40
CA GLN A 163 12.92 -14.88 20.97
C GLN A 163 14.18 -15.38 20.23
N SER A 164 15.03 -16.16 20.92
CA SER A 164 16.24 -16.68 20.29
C SER A 164 15.91 -17.78 19.27
N ALA A 165 16.68 -17.85 18.19
CA ALA A 165 16.49 -18.89 17.18
C ALA A 165 16.71 -20.31 17.74
N ALA A 166 17.50 -20.46 18.81
CA ALA A 166 17.73 -21.73 19.48
C ALA A 166 16.51 -22.21 20.28
N GLU A 167 15.89 -21.32 21.05
CA GLU A 167 14.66 -21.63 21.80
C GLU A 167 13.50 -21.96 20.85
N VAL A 168 13.31 -21.12 19.82
CA VAL A 168 12.25 -21.34 18.82
C VAL A 168 12.47 -22.64 18.04
N ALA A 169 13.72 -22.99 17.72
CA ALA A 169 14.04 -24.27 17.08
C ALA A 169 13.68 -25.46 17.97
N ALA A 170 14.03 -25.42 19.26
CA ALA A 170 13.71 -26.47 20.20
C ALA A 170 12.19 -26.64 20.37
N ASP A 171 11.45 -25.54 20.56
CA ASP A 171 10.00 -25.55 20.73
C ASP A 171 9.25 -26.08 19.51
N LEU A 172 9.69 -25.71 18.30
CA LEU A 172 9.02 -26.07 17.05
C LEU A 172 9.52 -27.40 16.46
N GLY A 173 10.49 -28.07 17.10
CA GLY A 173 11.09 -29.30 16.57
C GLY A 173 11.87 -29.07 15.26
N LEU A 174 12.46 -27.89 15.10
CA LEU A 174 13.23 -27.48 13.92
C LEU A 174 14.73 -27.42 14.22
N SER A 175 15.55 -27.35 13.17
CA SER A 175 16.95 -26.93 13.34
C SER A 175 17.05 -25.41 13.41
N VAL A 176 18.07 -24.89 14.10
CA VAL A 176 18.36 -23.44 14.13
C VAL A 176 18.55 -22.88 12.70
N GLY A 177 19.18 -23.65 11.81
CA GLY A 177 19.31 -23.29 10.39
C GLY A 177 17.96 -23.20 9.66
N SER A 178 17.00 -24.06 10.01
CA SER A 178 15.63 -24.00 9.48
C SER A 178 14.90 -22.73 9.94
N VAL A 179 15.12 -22.28 11.17
CA VAL A 179 14.56 -21.02 11.68
C VAL A 179 15.10 -19.81 10.91
N TYR A 180 16.42 -19.75 10.67
CA TYR A 180 16.99 -18.69 9.83
C TYR A 180 16.50 -18.75 8.38
N THR A 181 16.31 -19.95 7.84
CA THR A 181 15.75 -20.15 6.50
C THR A 181 14.31 -19.65 6.43
N ALA A 182 13.48 -19.96 7.44
CA ALA A 182 12.12 -19.46 7.54
C ALA A 182 12.08 -17.93 7.56
N LYS A 183 12.92 -17.31 8.40
CA LYS A 183 13.04 -15.84 8.47
C LYS A 183 13.43 -15.23 7.13
N SER A 184 14.45 -15.79 6.47
CA SER A 184 14.91 -15.31 5.17
C SER A 184 13.83 -15.42 4.10
N ARG A 185 13.11 -16.55 4.05
CA ARG A 185 12.02 -16.77 3.08
C ARG A 185 10.87 -15.78 3.26
N VAL A 186 10.42 -15.54 4.49
CA VAL A 186 9.33 -14.59 4.76
C VAL A 186 9.77 -13.17 4.39
N LEU A 187 10.95 -12.73 4.81
CA LEU A 187 11.47 -11.40 4.47
C LEU A 187 11.67 -11.22 2.96
N ALA A 188 12.18 -12.22 2.26
CA ALA A 188 12.36 -12.16 0.81
C ALA A 188 11.01 -12.09 0.06
N HIS A 189 9.97 -12.75 0.56
CA HIS A 189 8.64 -12.65 -0.01
C HIS A 189 7.98 -11.31 0.31
N LEU A 190 8.11 -10.81 1.54
CA LEU A 190 7.66 -9.47 1.91
C LEU A 190 8.31 -8.39 1.04
N ARG A 191 9.63 -8.48 0.82
CA ARG A 191 10.32 -7.60 -0.14
C ARG A 191 9.75 -7.73 -1.54
N ARG A 192 9.49 -8.95 -2.02
CA ARG A 192 8.83 -9.14 -3.32
C ARG A 192 7.43 -8.57 -3.39
N GLU A 193 6.74 -8.27 -2.30
CA GLU A 193 5.47 -7.53 -2.34
C GLU A 193 5.71 -6.00 -2.32
N LEU A 194 6.83 -5.53 -1.75
CA LEU A 194 7.12 -4.12 -1.45
C LEU A 194 8.27 -3.47 -2.24
N ASP A 195 9.07 -4.20 -3.01
CA ASP A 195 10.25 -3.65 -3.72
C ASP A 195 9.91 -3.20 -5.14
N GLY A 196 9.87 -1.88 -5.36
CA GLY A 196 9.65 -1.27 -6.67
C GLY A 196 10.48 -0.02 -6.92
N LEU A 197 11.44 -0.14 -7.84
CA LEU A 197 12.19 0.90 -8.56
C LEU A 197 13.05 1.85 -7.72
N ASP A 198 14.37 1.62 -7.83
CA ASP A 198 15.47 2.52 -7.48
C ASP A 198 15.29 3.95 -8.02
#